data_AF-M1D4A0-F1
#
_entry.id   AF-M1D4A0-F1
#
_cell.length_a   1.000
_cell.length_b   1.000
_cell.length_c   1.000
_cell.angle_alpha   90.00
_cell.angle_beta   90.00
_cell.angle_gamma   90.00
#
_symmetry.space_group_name_H-M   'P 1'
#
loop_
_entity.id
_entity.type
_entity.pdbx_description
1 polymer ?
#
loop_
_entity_poly.entity_id
_entity_poly.type
_entity_poly.pdbx_seq_one_letter_code
_entity_poly.pdbx_strand_id
1 'polypeptide(L)' 'MGETAWKDINEGMLWPVRPVSTEILTRILNLVRIIDVTYKHNQDGCTHPEKVLKPHIIALLVNSIAI' A
#
# COMPACT_ATOMS: atom_id res chain seq x y z
N MET A 1 8.80 10.47 -11.48
CA MET A 1 8.00 9.30 -11.94
C MET A 1 6.96 8.89 -10.90
N GLY A 2 7.34 8.68 -9.62
CA GLY A 2 6.39 8.28 -8.56
C GLY A 2 5.25 9.27 -8.30
N GLU A 3 5.51 10.58 -8.20
CA GLU A 3 4.46 11.59 -7.96
C GLU A 3 3.41 11.66 -9.08
N THR A 4 3.83 11.53 -10.33
CA THR A 4 2.92 11.48 -11.48
C THR A 4 2.04 10.24 -11.42
N ALA A 5 2.63 9.07 -11.16
CA ALA A 5 1.88 7.82 -11.05
C ALA A 5 0.83 7.85 -9.91
N TRP A 6 1.14 8.50 -8.78
CA TRP A 6 0.16 8.69 -7.70
C TRP A 6 -1.01 9.59 -8.12
N LYS A 7 -0.76 10.65 -8.91
CA LYS A 7 -1.83 11.50 -9.47
C LYS A 7 -2.71 10.72 -10.44
N ASP A 8 -2.11 9.91 -11.31
CA ASP A 8 -2.83 9.08 -12.28
C ASP A 8 -3.73 8.05 -11.57
N ILE A 9 -3.24 7.42 -10.50
CA ILE A 9 -4.03 6.50 -9.67
C ILE A 9 -5.21 7.23 -9.02
N ASN A 10 -4.98 8.42 -8.46
CA ASN A 10 -6.03 9.21 -7.84
C ASN A 10 -7.11 9.61 -8.85
N GLU A 11 -6.71 10.03 -10.05
CA GLU A 11 -7.64 10.33 -11.15
C GLU A 11 -8.44 9.09 -11.56
N GLY A 12 -7.79 7.93 -11.63
CA GLY A 12 -8.44 6.65 -11.91
C GLY A 12 -9.47 6.20 -10.86
N MET A 13 -9.48 6.80 -9.67
CA MET A 13 -10.46 6.55 -8.61
C MET A 13 -11.68 7.48 -8.67
N LEU A 14 -11.68 8.52 -9.54
CA LEU A 14 -12.77 9.51 -9.63
C LEU A 14 -13.99 8.99 -10.42
N TRP A 15 -15.18 9.41 -9.99
CA TRP A 15 -16.47 9.12 -10.64
C TRP A 15 -16.71 9.98 -11.89
N PRO A 16 -17.42 9.51 -12.95
CA PRO A 16 -17.97 8.17 -13.14
C PRO A 16 -16.86 7.22 -13.54
N VAL A 17 -16.54 6.30 -12.62
CA VAL A 17 -15.43 5.40 -12.84
C VAL A 17 -15.79 4.49 -14.00
N ARG A 18 -14.76 4.14 -14.79
CA ARG A 18 -14.75 3.07 -15.79
C ARG A 18 -15.52 1.83 -15.29
N PRO A 19 -15.96 0.88 -16.15
CA PRO A 19 -16.89 -0.23 -15.84
C PRO A 19 -16.46 -1.25 -14.76
N VAL A 20 -15.46 -0.93 -13.94
CA VAL A 20 -14.84 -1.75 -12.91
C VAL A 20 -15.38 -1.34 -11.54
N SER A 21 -15.66 -2.32 -10.67
CA SER A 21 -16.15 -2.04 -9.32
C SER A 21 -15.10 -1.33 -8.47
N THR A 22 -15.56 -0.49 -7.54
CA THR A 22 -14.71 0.21 -6.55
C THR A 22 -13.91 -0.75 -5.68
N GLU A 23 -14.41 -1.97 -5.46
CA GLU A 23 -13.70 -3.04 -4.74
C GLU A 23 -12.42 -3.47 -5.47
N ILE A 24 -12.49 -3.64 -6.80
CA ILE A 24 -11.34 -3.99 -7.62
C ILE A 24 -10.33 -2.84 -7.62
N LEU A 25 -10.80 -1.61 -7.76
CA LEU A 25 -9.94 -0.43 -7.73
C LEU A 25 -9.23 -0.26 -6.38
N THR A 26 -9.92 -0.57 -5.29
CA THR A 26 -9.33 -0.55 -3.94
C THR A 26 -8.20 -1.58 -3.80
N ARG A 27 -8.33 -2.77 -4.41
CA ARG A 27 -7.25 -3.76 -4.43
C ARG A 27 -6.02 -3.23 -5.17
N ILE A 28 -6.20 -2.59 -6.33
CA ILE A 28 -5.11 -1.97 -7.10
C ILE A 28 -4.44 -0.87 -6.28
N LEU A 29 -5.23 0.01 -5.66
CA LEU A 29 -4.71 1.06 -4.79
C LEU A 29 -3.89 0.51 -3.62
N ASN A 30 -4.35 -0.59 -3.00
CA ASN A 30 -3.63 -1.22 -1.90
C ASN A 30 -2.32 -1.89 -2.35
N LEU A 31 -2.21 -2.37 -3.59
CA LEU A 31 -0.93 -2.85 -4.15
C LEU A 31 0.08 -1.71 -4.28
N VAL A 32 -0.34 -0.52 -4.70
CA VAL A 32 0.57 0.62 -4.79
C VAL A 32 1.00 1.09 -3.40
N ARG A 33 0.06 1.11 -2.44
CA ARG A 33 0.36 1.43 -1.03
C ARG A 33 1.33 0.43 -0.41
N ILE A 34 1.20 -0.87 -0.68
CA ILE A 34 2.12 -1.85 -0.08
C ILE A 34 3.55 -1.69 -0.64
N ILE A 35 3.70 -1.29 -1.91
CA ILE A 35 5.02 -0.97 -2.48
C ILE A 35 5.64 0.21 -1.73
N ASP A 36 4.89 1.29 -1.53
CA ASP A 36 5.37 2.48 -0.81
C ASP A 36 5.78 2.17 0.63
N VAL A 37 4.99 1.34 1.34
CA VAL A 37 5.32 0.89 2.70
C VAL A 37 6.53 -0.05 2.71
N THR A 38 6.60 -1.01 1.80
CA THR A 38 7.66 -2.04 1.77
C THR A 38 9.02 -1.45 1.41
N TYR A 39 9.06 -0.44 0.54
CA TYR A 39 10.29 0.22 0.09
C TYR A 39 10.56 1.57 0.75
N LYS A 40 9.85 1.86 1.84
CA LYS A 40 9.99 3.10 2.60
C LYS A 40 11.45 3.32 3.01
N HIS A 41 11.88 4.58 3.01
CA HIS A 41 13.26 4.97 3.32
C HIS A 41 14.31 4.38 2.37
N ASN A 42 13.93 4.05 1.13
CA ASN A 42 14.79 3.45 0.10
C ASN A 42 15.46 2.14 0.56
N GLN A 43 14.74 1.35 1.38
CA GLN A 43 15.21 0.05 1.85
C GLN A 43 14.44 -1.07 1.14
N ASP A 44 15.11 -2.17 0.80
CA ASP A 44 14.42 -3.38 0.35
C ASP A 44 13.85 -4.13 1.56
N GLY A 45 12.68 -3.69 2.01
CA GLY A 45 11.96 -4.31 3.12
C GLY A 45 11.33 -5.67 2.78
N CYS A 46 11.33 -6.07 1.50
CA CYS A 46 10.84 -7.37 1.07
C CYS A 46 11.90 -8.45 1.33
N THR A 47 13.14 -8.20 0.90
CA THR A 47 14.27 -9.10 1.15
C THR A 47 14.84 -8.94 2.57
N HIS A 48 14.83 -7.72 3.13
CA HIS A 48 15.38 -7.39 4.45
C HIS A 48 14.31 -6.80 5.38
N PRO A 49 13.42 -7.64 5.93
CA PRO A 49 12.20 -7.19 6.61
C PRO A 49 12.42 -6.58 7.99
N GLU A 50 13.60 -6.75 8.60
CA GLU A 50 13.85 -6.47 10.02
C GLU A 50 13.50 -5.03 10.42
N LYS A 51 13.79 -4.08 9.53
CA LYS A 51 13.60 -2.64 9.78
C LYS A 51 12.29 -2.08 9.23
N VAL A 52 11.67 -2.77 8.27
CA VAL A 52 10.48 -2.28 7.56
C VAL A 52 9.27 -3.14 7.88
N LEU A 53 9.16 -4.35 7.31
CA LEU A 53 7.92 -5.14 7.42
C LEU A 53 7.75 -5.84 8.77
N LYS A 54 8.83 -6.29 9.42
CA LYS A 54 8.77 -7.05 10.68
C LYS A 54 8.03 -6.31 11.80
N PRO A 55 8.28 -5.01 12.08
CA PRO A 55 7.50 -4.26 13.05
C PRO A 55 6.00 -4.19 12.72
N HIS A 56 5.65 -4.01 11.44
CA HIS A 56 4.25 -3.95 11.00
C HIS A 56 3.54 -5.30 11.16
N ILE A 57 4.21 -6.41 10.81
CA ILE A 57 3.67 -7.77 11.00
C ILE A 57 3.40 -8.03 12.49
N ILE A 58 4.34 -7.68 13.36
CA ILE A 58 4.17 -7.87 14.80
C ILE A 58 2.97 -7.05 15.30
N ALA A 59 2.86 -5.79 14.89
CA ALA A 59 1.78 -4.91 15.34
C ALA A 59 0.39 -5.29 14.80
N LEU A 60 0.30 -5.81 13.58
CA LEU A 60 -0.99 -6.09 12.91
C LEU A 60 -1.46 -7.53 13.05
N LEU A 61 -0.52 -8.49 13.19
CA LEU A 61 -0.80 -9.92 13.08
C LEU A 61 -0.35 -10.75 14.29
N VAL A 62 0.41 -10.17 15.23
CA VAL A 62 0.91 -10.89 16.42
C VAL A 62 0.35 -10.29 17.70
N ASN A 63 0.53 -8.99 17.90
CA ASN A 63 0.11 -8.30 19.10
C ASN A 63 -1.33 -7.83 18.96
N SER A 64 -2.18 -8.19 19.92
CA SER A 64 -3.50 -7.56 20.06
C SER A 64 -3.36 -6.12 20.51
N ILE A 65 -4.30 -5.27 20.09
CA ILE A 65 -4.45 -3.94 20.66
C ILE A 65 -4.94 -4.12 22.10
N ALA A 66 -4.20 -3.55 23.06
CA ALA A 66 -4.65 -3.51 24.45
C ALA A 66 -5.97 -2.72 24.53
N ILE A 67 -6.96 -3.31 25.20
CA ILE A 67 -8.31 -2.75 25.37
C ILE A 67 -8.31 -1.83 26.59
#